data_AF-A0A0Q7SB85-F1
#
_entry.id   AF-A0A0Q7SB85-F1
#
_cell.length_a   1.000
_cell.length_b   1.000
_cell.length_c   1.000
_cell.angle_alpha   90.00
_cell.angle_beta   90.00
_cell.angle_gamma   90.00
#
_symmetry.space_group_name_H-M   'P 1'
#
loop_
_entity.id
_entity.type
_entity.pdbx_description
1 polymer ?
#
loop_
_entity_poly.entity_id
_entity_poly.type
_entity_poly.pdbx_seq_one_letter_code
_entity_poly.pdbx_strand_id
1 'polypeptide(L)'
;MSEATESTAGPKLVAVAKTIKDLDDLVRLVVAGLIAAKPWQRQLAARLGEVDRLLQMLRLTIAMEKPDTEIAAAALDVAAACRRTAACLAGSRATNPALQAVALVSDLGERLRTAFSSVL
;
A
#
# COMPACT_ATOMS: atom_id res chain seq x y z
N MET A 1 -13.00 22.69 32.32
CA MET A 1 -13.96 21.68 31.79
C MET A 1 -13.93 21.83 30.28
N SER A 2 -12.83 21.42 29.63
CA SER A 2 -12.73 20.18 28.83
C SER A 2 -13.88 19.99 27.87
N GLU A 3 -13.86 20.77 26.79
CA GLU A 3 -14.45 20.35 25.52
C GLU A 3 -13.47 19.32 24.93
N ALA A 4 -13.71 18.05 25.26
CA ALA A 4 -13.04 16.94 24.60
C ALA A 4 -13.53 16.94 23.14
N THR A 5 -12.68 17.41 22.24
CA THR A 5 -12.81 17.12 20.80
C THR A 5 -12.57 15.63 20.62
N GLU A 6 -13.60 14.84 20.93
CA GLU A 6 -13.67 13.44 20.57
C GLU A 6 -13.83 13.37 19.04
N SER A 7 -12.71 13.53 18.34
CA SER A 7 -12.60 13.35 16.90
C SER A 7 -12.88 11.89 16.60
N THR A 8 -14.16 11.55 16.51
CA THR A 8 -14.62 10.25 16.05
C THR A 8 -14.35 10.22 14.56
N ALA A 9 -13.12 9.89 14.19
CA ALA A 9 -12.79 9.60 12.80
C ALA A 9 -13.84 8.61 12.28
N GLY A 10 -14.55 8.98 11.21
CA GLY A 10 -15.61 8.15 10.67
C GLY A 10 -15.10 6.73 10.37
N PRO A 11 -15.96 5.70 10.43
CA PRO A 11 -15.56 4.30 10.27
C PRO A 11 -14.77 4.04 8.96
N LYS A 12 -15.04 4.83 7.92
CA LYS A 12 -14.29 4.83 6.65
C LYS A 12 -12.83 5.26 6.81
N LEU A 13 -12.56 6.33 7.57
CA LEU A 13 -11.19 6.81 7.82
C LEU A 13 -10.37 5.81 8.63
N VAL A 14 -10.99 5.19 9.64
CA VAL A 14 -10.35 4.12 10.43
C VAL A 14 -9.99 2.93 9.54
N ALA A 15 -10.89 2.52 8.64
CA ALA A 15 -10.64 1.44 7.70
C ALA A 15 -9.51 1.77 6.70
N VAL A 16 -9.44 3.00 6.21
CA VAL A 16 -8.35 3.48 5.34
C VAL A 16 -7.02 3.48 6.07
N ALA A 17 -6.95 4.05 7.28
CA ALA A 17 -5.73 4.09 8.08
C ALA A 17 -5.21 2.68 8.37
N LYS A 18 -6.11 1.75 8.72
CA LYS A 18 -5.78 0.35 8.88
C LYS A 18 -5.23 -0.28 7.60
N THR A 19 -5.88 -0.05 6.46
CA THR A 19 -5.41 -0.58 5.16
C THR A 19 -4.01 -0.07 4.82
N ILE A 20 -3.73 1.21 5.06
CA ILE A 20 -2.39 1.81 4.85
C ILE A 20 -1.35 1.17 5.76
N LYS A 21 -1.70 0.85 7.01
CA LYS A 21 -0.80 0.21 7.97
C LYS A 21 -0.54 -1.25 7.62
N ASP A 22 -1.59 -2.00 7.31
CA ASP A 22 -1.49 -3.42 6.92
C ASP A 22 -0.63 -3.57 5.66
N LEU A 23 -0.78 -2.66 4.69
CA LEU A 23 0.04 -2.63 3.48
C LEU A 23 1.51 -2.31 3.79
N ASP A 24 1.78 -1.35 4.69
CA ASP A 24 3.14 -1.04 5.16
C ASP A 24 3.84 -2.26 5.72
N ASP A 25 3.17 -2.91 6.67
CA ASP A 25 3.73 -4.00 7.45
C ASP A 25 4.00 -5.17 6.54
N LEU A 26 3.06 -5.49 5.65
CA LEU A 26 3.24 -6.56 4.70
C LEU A 26 4.41 -6.27 3.73
N VAL A 27 4.49 -5.06 3.18
CA VAL A 27 5.61 -4.69 2.28
C VAL A 27 6.94 -4.82 3.00
N ARG A 28 7.07 -4.31 4.23
CA ARG A 28 8.29 -4.40 5.03
C ARG A 28 8.66 -5.83 5.36
N LEU A 29 7.69 -6.65 5.79
CA LEU A 29 7.91 -8.07 6.10
C LEU A 29 8.35 -8.86 4.88
N VAL A 30 7.74 -8.62 3.72
CA VAL A 30 8.13 -9.30 2.47
C VAL A 30 9.54 -8.87 2.07
N VAL A 31 9.86 -7.59 2.07
CA VAL A 31 11.20 -7.10 1.73
C VAL A 31 12.25 -7.67 2.69
N ALA A 32 11.99 -7.67 3.99
CA ALA A 32 12.90 -8.23 5.00
C ALA A 32 13.15 -9.74 4.80
N GLY A 33 12.16 -10.47 4.29
CA GLY A 33 12.27 -11.90 3.98
C GLY A 33 12.96 -12.22 2.64
N LEU A 34 13.25 -11.23 1.79
CA LEU A 34 13.87 -11.44 0.48
C LEU A 34 15.39 -11.44 0.57
N ILE A 35 15.98 -12.62 0.43
CA ILE A 35 17.40 -12.77 0.10
C ILE A 35 17.51 -12.50 -1.41
N ALA A 36 17.97 -11.33 -1.84
CA ALA A 36 17.97 -10.84 -3.23
C ALA A 36 18.92 -11.60 -4.21
N ALA A 37 19.03 -12.92 -4.06
CA ALA A 37 19.94 -13.80 -4.80
C ALA A 37 19.45 -14.11 -6.23
N LYS A 38 18.14 -14.32 -6.41
CA LYS A 38 17.54 -14.66 -7.70
C LYS A 38 17.05 -13.41 -8.45
N PRO A 39 17.02 -13.43 -9.79
CA PRO A 39 16.52 -12.30 -10.59
C PRO A 39 15.11 -11.84 -10.18
N TRP A 40 14.18 -12.78 -9.96
CA TRP A 40 12.82 -12.44 -9.52
C TRP A 40 12.78 -11.83 -8.11
N GLN A 41 13.71 -12.20 -7.22
CA GLN A 41 13.80 -11.62 -5.87
C GLN A 41 14.28 -10.17 -5.93
N ARG A 42 15.26 -9.86 -6.79
CA ARG A 42 15.72 -8.48 -7.02
C ARG A 42 14.62 -7.61 -7.65
N GLN A 43 13.94 -8.15 -8.66
CA GLN A 43 12.82 -7.45 -9.30
C GLN A 43 11.68 -7.19 -8.30
N LEU A 44 11.33 -8.20 -7.50
CA LEU A 44 10.32 -8.05 -6.47
C LEU A 44 10.72 -7.02 -5.41
N ALA A 45 11.96 -7.07 -4.91
CA ALA A 45 12.46 -6.09 -3.95
C ALA A 45 12.42 -4.66 -4.50
N ALA A 46 12.81 -4.45 -5.77
CA ALA A 46 12.72 -3.14 -6.41
C ALA A 46 11.25 -2.66 -6.54
N ARG A 47 10.33 -3.56 -6.91
CA ARG A 47 8.89 -3.22 -7.01
C ARG A 47 8.26 -2.91 -5.66
N LEU A 48 8.61 -3.66 -4.62
CA LEU A 48 8.15 -3.39 -3.25
C LEU A 48 8.77 -2.11 -2.67
N GLY A 49 10.02 -1.79 -3.01
CA GLY A 49 10.62 -0.51 -2.64
C GLY A 49 9.89 0.69 -3.26
N GLU A 50 9.40 0.55 -4.50
CA GLU A 50 8.55 1.57 -5.11
C GLU A 50 7.19 1.71 -4.41
N VAL A 51 6.58 0.58 -3.98
CA VAL A 51 5.35 0.62 -3.18
C VAL A 51 5.58 1.34 -1.84
N ASP A 52 6.68 1.04 -1.14
CA ASP A 52 7.05 1.68 0.12
C ASP A 52 7.24 3.20 -0.06
N ARG A 53 7.97 3.62 -1.10
CA ARG A 53 8.14 5.04 -1.42
C ARG A 53 6.80 5.75 -1.65
N LEU A 54 5.90 5.15 -2.44
CA LEU A 54 4.59 5.74 -2.71
C LEU A 54 3.68 5.75 -1.48
N LEU A 55 3.79 4.75 -0.60
CA LEU A 55 3.11 4.75 0.70
C LEU A 55 3.58 5.90 1.60
N GLN A 56 4.89 6.15 1.64
CA GLN A 56 5.44 7.30 2.37
C GLN A 56 4.93 8.62 1.80
N MET A 57 4.87 8.74 0.47
CA MET A 57 4.28 9.91 -0.19
C MET A 57 2.82 10.09 0.19
N LEU A 58 1.99 9.04 0.14
CA LEU A 58 0.59 9.10 0.56
C LEU A 58 0.44 9.56 2.02
N ARG A 59 1.24 9.00 2.94
CA ARG A 59 1.22 9.41 4.36
C ARG A 59 1.61 10.87 4.54
N LEU A 60 2.62 11.33 3.82
CA LEU A 60 3.03 12.73 3.84
C LEU A 60 1.93 13.63 3.29
N THR A 61 1.30 13.27 2.17
CA THR A 61 0.17 13.98 1.58
C THR A 61 -1.00 14.11 2.57
N ILE A 62 -1.32 13.03 3.30
CA ILE A 62 -2.34 13.06 4.36
C ILE A 62 -1.90 13.94 5.53
N ALA A 63 -0.66 13.78 6.02
CA ALA A 63 -0.13 14.53 7.17
C ALA A 63 0.01 16.03 6.89
N MET A 64 0.20 16.41 5.63
CA MET A 64 0.20 17.80 5.16
C MET A 64 -1.20 18.36 4.90
N GLU A 65 -2.26 17.61 5.21
CA GLU A 65 -3.66 18.01 5.00
C GLU A 65 -3.92 18.50 3.57
N LYS A 66 -3.33 17.81 2.59
CA LYS A 66 -3.53 18.13 1.17
C LYS A 66 -4.99 17.92 0.76
N PRO A 67 -5.47 18.60 -0.30
CA PRO A 67 -6.82 18.40 -0.82
C PRO A 67 -7.12 16.92 -1.08
N ASP A 68 -8.38 16.52 -0.85
CA ASP A 68 -8.83 15.13 -1.02
C ASP A 68 -8.50 14.55 -2.41
N THR A 69 -8.52 15.39 -3.45
CA THR A 69 -8.13 14.99 -4.81
C THR A 69 -6.66 14.60 -4.92
N GLU A 70 -5.75 15.27 -4.19
CA GLU A 70 -4.32 14.93 -4.14
C GLU A 70 -4.09 13.66 -3.32
N ILE A 71 -4.81 13.49 -2.20
CA ILE A 71 -4.76 12.27 -1.40
C ILE A 71 -5.26 11.07 -2.24
N ALA A 72 -6.38 11.25 -2.96
CA ALA A 72 -6.93 10.24 -3.84
C ALA A 72 -5.96 9.87 -4.97
N ALA A 73 -5.33 10.86 -5.61
CA ALA A 73 -4.30 10.60 -6.63
C ALA A 73 -3.11 9.79 -6.08
N ALA A 74 -2.59 10.17 -4.91
CA ALA A 74 -1.51 9.42 -4.26
C ALA A 74 -1.93 7.98 -3.90
N ALA A 75 -3.17 7.77 -3.47
CA ALA A 75 -3.71 6.44 -3.19
C ALA A 75 -3.86 5.59 -4.46
N LEU A 76 -4.26 6.20 -5.59
CA LEU A 76 -4.32 5.53 -6.90
C LEU A 76 -2.92 5.11 -7.36
N ASP A 77 -1.90 5.91 -7.12
CA ASP A 77 -0.51 5.59 -7.46
C ASP A 77 0.00 4.38 -6.65
N VAL A 78 -0.28 4.35 -5.35
CA VAL A 78 0.01 3.18 -4.48
C VAL A 78 -0.67 1.93 -5.02
N ALA A 79 -1.97 2.01 -5.32
CA ALA A 79 -2.73 0.89 -5.86
C ALA A 79 -2.16 0.40 -7.20
N ALA A 80 -1.79 1.33 -8.09
CA ALA A 80 -1.18 1.00 -9.37
C ALA A 80 0.19 0.32 -9.19
N ALA A 81 1.00 0.76 -8.23
CA ALA A 81 2.26 0.11 -7.91
C ALA A 81 2.06 -1.30 -7.37
N CYS A 82 1.08 -1.52 -6.49
CA CYS A 82 0.72 -2.86 -6.00
C CYS A 82 0.34 -3.81 -7.15
N ARG A 83 -0.48 -3.35 -8.10
CA ARG A 83 -0.83 -4.15 -9.31
C ARG A 83 0.38 -4.46 -10.18
N ARG A 84 1.29 -3.50 -10.37
CA ARG A 84 2.54 -3.73 -11.12
C ARG A 84 3.45 -4.75 -10.41
N THR A 85 3.47 -4.76 -9.08
CA THR A 85 4.21 -5.76 -8.29
C THR A 85 3.64 -7.16 -8.51
N ALA A 86 2.31 -7.32 -8.52
CA ALA A 86 1.66 -8.59 -8.86
C ALA A 86 1.96 -9.04 -10.30
N ALA A 87 1.83 -8.14 -11.26
CA ALA A 87 2.14 -8.43 -12.66
C ALA A 87 3.60 -8.84 -12.86
N CYS A 88 4.54 -8.27 -12.11
CA CYS A 88 5.96 -8.60 -12.19
C CYS A 88 6.27 -10.07 -11.80
N LEU A 89 5.42 -10.70 -10.98
CA LEU A 89 5.58 -12.11 -10.59
C LEU A 89 4.75 -13.07 -11.44
N ALA A 90 3.86 -12.57 -12.29
CA ALA A 90 3.07 -13.41 -13.19
C ALA A 90 3.99 -14.22 -14.11
N GLY A 91 3.88 -15.55 -14.08
CA GLY A 91 4.73 -16.46 -14.85
C GLY A 91 6.17 -16.61 -14.32
N SER A 92 6.49 -16.05 -13.15
CA SER A 92 7.82 -16.17 -12.54
C SER A 92 8.01 -17.52 -11.83
N ARG A 93 9.27 -17.85 -11.51
CA ARG A 93 9.64 -19.00 -10.63
C ARG A 93 9.65 -18.63 -9.15
N ALA A 94 8.84 -17.65 -8.75
CA ALA A 94 8.68 -17.29 -7.35
C ALA A 94 8.04 -18.47 -6.60
N THR A 95 8.36 -18.59 -5.31
CA THR A 95 7.77 -19.63 -4.47
C THR A 95 6.31 -19.30 -4.18
N ASN A 96 5.48 -20.32 -3.90
CA ASN A 96 4.08 -20.11 -3.53
C ASN A 96 3.89 -19.09 -2.39
N PRO A 97 4.68 -19.10 -1.30
CA PRO A 97 4.58 -18.07 -0.26
C PRO A 97 4.82 -16.65 -0.78
N ALA A 98 5.79 -16.45 -1.68
CA ALA A 98 6.06 -15.13 -2.27
C ALA A 98 4.91 -14.67 -3.17
N LEU A 99 4.33 -15.59 -3.95
CA LEU A 99 3.15 -15.30 -4.78
C LEU A 99 1.94 -14.91 -3.93
N GLN A 100 1.68 -15.63 -2.85
CA GLN A 100 0.59 -15.33 -1.91
C GLN A 100 0.78 -13.97 -1.22
N ALA A 101 2.00 -13.68 -0.76
CA ALA A 101 2.29 -12.38 -0.15
C ALA A 101 2.07 -11.21 -1.12
N VAL A 102 2.46 -11.37 -2.39
CA VAL A 102 2.21 -10.34 -3.41
C VAL A 102 0.73 -10.23 -3.79
N ALA A 103 -0.02 -11.34 -3.78
CA ALA A 103 -1.46 -11.29 -3.97
C ALA A 103 -2.14 -10.47 -2.85
N LEU A 104 -1.72 -10.64 -1.60
CA LEU A 104 -2.21 -9.85 -0.47
C LEU A 104 -1.84 -8.36 -0.59
N VAL A 105 -0.61 -8.04 -1.04
CA VAL A 105 -0.21 -6.65 -1.35
C VAL A 105 -1.15 -6.05 -2.41
N SER A 106 -1.49 -6.82 -3.44
CA SER A 106 -2.41 -6.36 -4.48
C SER A 106 -3.85 -6.16 -3.97
N ASP A 107 -4.35 -7.05 -3.10
CA ASP A 107 -5.69 -6.93 -2.50
C ASP A 107 -5.81 -5.67 -1.62
N LEU A 108 -4.82 -5.42 -0.77
CA LEU A 108 -4.77 -4.22 0.07
C LEU A 108 -4.66 -2.94 -0.77
N GLY A 109 -3.88 -2.95 -1.85
CA GLY A 109 -3.83 -1.84 -2.79
C GLY A 109 -5.17 -1.57 -3.47
N GLU A 110 -5.94 -2.61 -3.78
CA GLU A 110 -7.27 -2.48 -4.39
C GLU A 110 -8.34 -1.97 -3.41
N ARG A 111 -8.26 -2.39 -2.14
CA ARG A 111 -9.09 -1.82 -1.05
C ARG A 111 -8.82 -0.34 -0.88
N LEU A 112 -7.54 0.06 -0.91
CA LEU A 112 -7.13 1.45 -0.84
C LEU A 112 -7.71 2.25 -2.02
N ARG A 113 -7.57 1.73 -3.24
CA ARG A 113 -8.16 2.33 -4.46
C ARG A 113 -9.66 2.56 -4.31
N THR A 114 -10.39 1.55 -3.85
CA THR A 114 -11.85 1.58 -3.69
C THR A 114 -12.29 2.61 -2.64
N ALA A 115 -11.53 2.72 -1.55
CA ALA A 115 -11.82 3.68 -0.50
C ALA A 115 -11.72 5.14 -0.98
N PHE A 116 -10.79 5.43 -1.90
CA PHE A 116 -10.55 6.77 -2.43
C PHE A 116 -11.25 7.05 -3.77
N SER A 117 -11.70 6.04 -4.52
CA SER A 117 -12.49 6.23 -5.74
C SER A 117 -13.93 6.70 -5.49
N SER A 118 -14.37 6.71 -4.23
CA SER A 118 -15.68 7.24 -3.81
C SER A 118 -15.61 8.69 -3.34
N VAL A 119 -14.44 9.33 -3.45
CA VAL A 119 -14.17 10.71 -3.01
C VAL A 119 -14.03 11.67 -4.21
N LEU A 120 -13.82 11.13 -5.42
CA LEU A 120 -13.89 11.84 -6.71
C LEU A 120 -15.31 11.78 -7.26
#